data_AF-A0A0W7VJC4-F1
#
_entry.id   AF-A0A0W7VJC4-F1
#
_cell.length_a   1.000
_cell.length_b   1.000
_cell.length_c   1.000
_cell.angle_alpha   90.00
_cell.angle_beta   90.00
_cell.angle_gamma   90.00
#
_symmetry.space_group_name_H-M   'P 1'
#
loop_
_entity.id
_entity.type
_entity.pdbx_description
1 polymer ?
#
loop_
_entity_poly.entity_id
_entity_poly.type
_entity_poly.pdbx_seq_one_letter_code
_entity_poly.pdbx_strand_id
1 'polypeptide(L)'
;MSRLFQIVRPAFKLSYQIIPDGEEEPLYKVKNQPLPGNRPDLALHSGPDLATPILVSCYMPKFSRHCKIGFGDPTSGEPIIWEDFFKPKKSSCERNISVSFSSGDIVSETGKGEREQFTWKRTHHVSVPGKKFHAATKRNRKLIDERGEVVAIFTHDMKVGVEGWLQINVDRGRDFDVLVMITVLAICEKIRRQ
;
A
#
# COMPACT_ATOMS: atom_id res chain seq x y z
N MET A 1 16.14 -7.69 7.09
CA MET A 1 15.23 -8.68 7.72
C MET A 1 13.87 -8.59 7.04
N SER A 2 13.08 -9.66 6.98
CA SER A 2 11.71 -9.58 6.45
C SER A 2 10.73 -9.18 7.55
N ARG A 3 9.84 -8.22 7.25
CA ARG A 3 8.78 -7.76 8.16
C ARG A 3 7.44 -8.32 7.69
N LEU A 4 6.61 -8.77 8.62
CA LEU A 4 5.32 -9.38 8.32
C LEU A 4 4.20 -8.63 9.04
N PHE A 5 3.12 -8.37 8.32
CA PHE A 5 1.96 -7.63 8.81
C PHE A 5 0.67 -8.36 8.44
N GLN A 6 -0.28 -8.37 9.37
CA GLN A 6 -1.67 -8.70 9.09
C GLN A 6 -2.44 -7.42 8.75
N ILE A 7 -3.14 -7.43 7.63
CA ILE A 7 -4.05 -6.36 7.24
C ILE A 7 -5.47 -6.79 7.61
N VAL A 8 -6.03 -6.12 8.60
CA VAL A 8 -7.38 -6.33 9.10
C VAL A 8 -8.31 -5.27 8.53
N ARG A 9 -9.49 -5.68 8.11
CA ARG A 9 -10.58 -4.80 7.66
C ARG A 9 -11.84 -5.18 8.44
N PRO A 10 -12.08 -4.60 9.62
CA PRO A 10 -13.22 -4.97 10.44
C PRO A 10 -14.52 -4.84 9.65
N ALA A 11 -15.42 -5.82 9.79
CA ALA A 11 -16.69 -5.82 9.08
C ALA A 11 -17.46 -4.52 9.38
N PHE A 12 -18.10 -3.96 8.36
CA PHE A 12 -18.88 -2.71 8.43
C PHE A 12 -18.09 -1.44 8.81
N LYS A 13 -16.76 -1.53 9.01
CA LYS A 13 -15.91 -0.34 9.20
C LYS A 13 -15.28 0.10 7.88
N LEU A 14 -15.21 1.41 7.71
CA LEU A 14 -14.56 2.07 6.58
C LEU A 14 -13.10 2.38 6.92
N SER A 15 -12.36 1.36 7.37
CA SER A 15 -10.97 1.50 7.78
C SER A 15 -10.24 0.16 7.75
N TYR A 16 -8.93 0.21 7.59
CA TYR A 16 -8.03 -0.91 7.80
C TYR A 16 -7.16 -0.69 9.03
N GLN A 17 -6.66 -1.80 9.56
CA GLN A 17 -5.64 -1.86 10.60
C GLN A 17 -4.48 -2.71 10.08
N ILE A 18 -3.26 -2.24 10.31
CA ILE A 18 -2.04 -2.94 9.94
C ILE A 18 -1.35 -3.33 11.25
N ILE A 19 -1.31 -4.63 11.52
CA ILE A 19 -0.84 -5.21 12.77
C ILE A 19 0.44 -6.01 12.46
N PRO A 20 1.58 -5.72 13.09
CA PRO A 20 2.78 -6.55 12.94
C PRO A 20 2.52 -8.00 13.39
N ASP A 21 3.17 -8.97 12.75
CA ASP A 21 3.02 -10.39 13.14
C ASP A 21 3.57 -10.60 14.55
N GLY A 22 2.78 -11.26 15.41
CA GLY A 22 3.11 -11.46 16.82
C GLY A 22 2.64 -10.35 17.75
N GLU A 23 2.10 -9.25 17.22
CA GLU A 23 1.48 -8.18 18.01
C GLU A 23 -0.05 -8.27 17.98
N GLU A 24 -0.69 -7.73 19.02
CA GLU A 24 -2.16 -7.63 19.11
C GLU A 24 -2.67 -6.25 18.67
N GLU A 25 -1.87 -5.21 18.91
CA GLU A 25 -2.24 -3.83 18.65
C GLU A 25 -1.81 -3.38 17.25
N PRO A 26 -2.60 -2.53 16.57
CA PRO A 26 -2.25 -2.05 15.24
C PRO A 26 -1.13 -1.01 15.30
N LEU A 27 -0.10 -1.21 14.48
CA LEU A 27 0.93 -0.21 14.26
C LEU A 27 0.37 1.00 13.50
N TYR A 28 -0.45 0.75 12.47
CA TYR A 28 -1.06 1.79 11.65
C TYR A 28 -2.55 1.58 11.48
N LYS A 29 -3.27 2.70 11.38
CA LYS A 29 -4.67 2.73 10.97
C LYS A 29 -4.81 3.45 9.63
N VAL A 30 -5.57 2.85 8.73
CA VAL A 30 -5.85 3.43 7.41
C VAL A 30 -7.32 3.76 7.31
N LYS A 31 -7.66 5.04 7.21
CA LYS A 31 -9.02 5.46 6.91
C LYS A 31 -9.34 5.13 5.46
N ASN A 32 -10.50 4.53 5.19
CA ASN A 32 -10.98 4.25 3.85
C ASN A 32 -12.22 5.10 3.58
N GLN A 33 -12.18 5.96 2.58
CA GLN A 33 -13.33 6.74 2.18
C GLN A 33 -13.86 6.21 0.84
N PRO A 34 -15.02 5.51 0.82
CA PRO A 34 -15.54 4.89 -0.40
C PRO A 34 -16.19 5.91 -1.35
N LEU A 35 -16.64 7.04 -0.81
CA LEU A 35 -17.30 8.10 -1.56
C LEU A 35 -16.29 9.18 -1.94
N PRO A 36 -16.30 9.62 -3.21
CA PRO A 36 -15.41 10.67 -3.67
C PRO A 36 -15.74 11.99 -2.95
N GLY A 37 -14.70 12.78 -2.71
CA GLY A 37 -14.81 14.14 -2.19
C GLY A 37 -13.43 14.78 -2.14
N ASN A 38 -13.30 15.88 -1.41
CA ASN A 38 -12.02 16.58 -1.24
C ASN A 38 -11.05 15.86 -0.28
N ARG A 39 -11.41 14.67 0.18
CA ARG A 39 -10.64 13.86 1.12
C ARG A 39 -9.99 12.67 0.38
N PRO A 40 -8.83 12.20 0.85
CA PRO A 40 -8.20 11.03 0.26
C PRO A 40 -9.09 9.78 0.40
N ASP A 41 -9.07 8.91 -0.61
CA ASP A 41 -9.76 7.63 -0.61
C ASP A 41 -9.16 6.66 0.40
N LEU A 42 -7.83 6.71 0.59
CA LEU A 42 -7.14 6.06 1.69
C LEU A 42 -6.19 7.04 2.37
N ALA A 43 -6.17 7.06 3.70
CA ALA A 43 -5.19 7.82 4.47
C ALA A 43 -4.60 6.92 5.56
N LEU A 44 -3.30 6.67 5.48
CA LEU A 44 -2.54 5.93 6.48
C LEU A 44 -2.01 6.91 7.52
N HIS A 45 -2.40 6.67 8.76
CA HIS A 45 -2.03 7.49 9.91
C HIS A 45 -0.80 6.92 10.61
N SER A 46 -0.02 7.77 11.28
CA SER A 46 1.25 7.41 11.91
C SER A 46 1.12 6.51 13.14
N GLY A 47 -0.09 6.25 13.62
CA GLY A 47 -0.36 5.33 14.71
C GLY A 47 -1.70 4.60 14.61
N PRO A 48 -2.14 3.97 15.72
CA PRO A 48 -3.36 3.18 15.79
C PRO A 48 -4.65 4.01 15.74
N ASP A 49 -4.56 5.34 15.85
CA ASP A 49 -5.72 6.23 15.88
C ASP A 49 -5.75 7.23 14.73
N LEU A 50 -6.96 7.59 14.30
CA LEU A 50 -7.23 8.53 13.21
C LEU A 50 -6.95 10.00 13.59
N ALA A 51 -6.74 10.28 14.88
CA ALA A 51 -6.28 11.59 15.36
C ALA A 51 -4.78 11.80 15.10
N THR A 52 -4.03 10.74 14.81
CA THR A 52 -2.59 10.86 14.52
C THR A 52 -2.35 11.42 13.11
N PRO A 53 -1.20 12.07 12.87
CA PRO A 53 -0.86 12.65 11.57
C PRO A 53 -0.93 11.65 10.41
N ILE A 54 -1.26 12.13 9.22
CA ILE A 54 -1.27 11.31 8.00
C ILE A 54 0.17 11.18 7.48
N LEU A 55 0.67 9.94 7.36
CA LEU A 55 1.98 9.67 6.76
C LEU A 55 1.89 9.63 5.24
N VAL A 56 0.87 8.94 4.72
CA VAL A 56 0.67 8.78 3.29
C VAL A 56 -0.80 8.67 2.95
N SER A 57 -1.18 9.29 1.84
CA SER A 57 -2.54 9.32 1.33
C SER A 57 -2.62 8.75 -0.07
N CYS A 58 -3.78 8.22 -0.45
CA CYS A 58 -4.08 7.76 -1.80
C CYS A 58 -5.39 8.37 -2.27
N TYR A 59 -5.33 9.01 -3.44
CA TYR A 59 -6.48 9.53 -4.16
C TYR A 59 -6.76 8.64 -5.37
N MET A 60 -8.03 8.25 -5.54
CA MET A 60 -8.49 7.32 -6.56
C MET A 60 -9.60 7.95 -7.40
N PRO A 61 -9.27 8.85 -8.35
CA PRO A 61 -10.27 9.51 -9.17
C PRO A 61 -11.23 8.51 -9.83
N LYS A 62 -12.52 8.85 -9.85
CA LYS A 62 -13.56 8.05 -10.50
C LYS A 62 -13.21 7.86 -11.98
N PHE A 63 -13.46 6.65 -12.49
CA PHE A 63 -13.15 6.23 -13.86
C PHE A 63 -11.66 6.28 -14.26
N SER A 64 -10.77 6.73 -13.37
CA SER A 64 -9.33 6.67 -13.58
C SER A 64 -8.77 5.31 -13.21
N ARG A 65 -7.85 4.84 -14.05
CA ARG A 65 -7.00 3.67 -13.78
C ARG A 65 -5.79 4.02 -12.93
N HIS A 66 -5.54 5.31 -12.76
CA HIS A 66 -4.44 5.89 -12.02
C HIS A 66 -4.91 6.29 -10.62
N CYS A 67 -4.02 6.18 -9.65
CA CYS A 67 -4.17 6.73 -8.32
C CYS A 67 -3.01 7.68 -8.07
N LYS A 68 -3.21 8.68 -7.22
CA LYS A 68 -2.12 9.54 -6.75
C LYS A 68 -1.78 9.16 -5.33
N ILE A 69 -0.50 9.03 -5.02
CA ILE A 69 0.02 8.77 -3.69
C ILE A 69 0.66 10.06 -3.20
N GLY A 70 0.24 10.56 -2.04
CA GLY A 70 0.79 11.78 -1.43
C GLY A 70 1.47 11.44 -0.13
N PHE A 71 2.78 11.70 -0.02
CA PHE A 71 3.56 11.53 1.20
C PHE A 71 3.58 12.83 1.99
N GLY A 72 3.23 12.76 3.28
CA GLY A 72 3.12 13.91 4.17
C GLY A 72 1.68 14.19 4.60
N ASP A 73 1.57 14.99 5.67
CA ASP A 73 0.28 15.38 6.25
C ASP A 73 -0.21 16.71 5.67
N PRO A 74 -1.39 16.76 5.02
CA PRO A 74 -1.95 18.00 4.48
C PRO A 74 -2.24 19.09 5.53
N THR A 75 -2.31 18.72 6.80
CA THR A 75 -2.57 19.66 7.91
C THR A 75 -1.30 20.27 8.50
N SER A 76 -0.13 19.71 8.18
CA SER A 76 1.15 20.15 8.74
C SER A 76 1.68 21.46 8.15
N GLY A 77 1.22 21.86 6.97
CA GLY A 77 1.75 22.99 6.21
C GLY A 77 3.03 22.68 5.41
N GLU A 78 3.62 21.50 5.61
CA GLU A 78 4.75 21.00 4.82
C GLU A 78 4.32 20.58 3.41
N PRO A 79 5.22 20.64 2.41
CA PRO A 79 4.91 20.21 1.05
C PRO A 79 4.66 18.71 0.99
N ILE A 80 3.55 18.33 0.37
CA ILE A 80 3.22 16.92 0.09
C ILE A 80 3.93 16.49 -1.19
N ILE A 81 4.63 15.36 -1.12
CA ILE A 81 5.28 14.76 -2.30
C ILE A 81 4.28 13.85 -3.00
N TRP A 82 3.96 14.18 -4.25
CA TRP A 82 2.97 13.46 -5.05
C TRP A 82 3.63 12.53 -6.06
N GLU A 83 3.23 11.26 -6.03
CA GLU A 83 3.70 10.24 -6.96
C GLU A 83 2.53 9.52 -7.63
N ASP A 84 2.71 9.19 -8.91
CA ASP A 84 1.67 8.54 -9.71
C ASP A 84 1.75 7.01 -9.55
N PHE A 85 0.63 6.43 -9.08
CA PHE A 85 0.43 4.99 -9.04
C PHE A 85 -0.48 4.55 -10.17
N PHE A 86 0.10 4.02 -11.23
CA PHE A 86 -0.61 3.86 -12.49
C PHE A 86 -0.69 2.42 -12.99
N LYS A 87 -1.66 2.21 -13.87
CA LYS A 87 -1.84 0.96 -14.60
C LYS A 87 -1.25 1.13 -16.02
N PRO A 88 -0.20 0.41 -16.41
CA PRO A 88 0.46 0.64 -17.70
C PRO A 88 -0.44 0.29 -18.90
N LYS A 89 -1.26 -0.76 -18.80
CA LYS A 89 -2.17 -1.22 -19.87
C LYS A 89 -3.56 -1.54 -19.34
N LYS A 90 -4.62 -1.32 -20.12
CA LYS A 90 -6.02 -1.55 -19.69
C LYS A 90 -6.26 -2.99 -19.22
N SER A 91 -5.71 -3.98 -19.92
CA SER A 91 -5.85 -5.41 -19.62
C SER A 91 -4.88 -5.94 -18.56
N SER A 92 -3.80 -5.21 -18.24
CA SER A 92 -2.78 -5.69 -17.31
C SER A 92 -3.35 -5.84 -15.89
N CYS A 93 -2.83 -6.75 -15.08
CA CYS A 93 -3.08 -6.76 -13.63
C CYS A 93 -2.01 -5.98 -12.87
N GLU A 94 -1.06 -5.39 -13.59
CA GLU A 94 0.08 -4.71 -13.01
C GLU A 94 -0.27 -3.28 -12.58
N ARG A 95 0.49 -2.78 -11.61
CA ARG A 95 0.52 -1.37 -11.25
C ARG A 95 1.95 -0.95 -10.99
N ASN A 96 2.31 0.21 -11.51
CA ASN A 96 3.66 0.77 -11.39
C ASN A 96 3.60 2.02 -10.54
N ILE A 97 4.64 2.20 -9.74
CA ILE A 97 4.95 3.44 -9.05
C ILE A 97 6.45 3.67 -9.18
N SER A 98 6.85 4.91 -9.35
CA SER A 98 8.25 5.30 -9.33
C SER A 98 8.41 6.40 -8.30
N VAL A 99 9.33 6.24 -7.36
CA VAL A 99 9.57 7.16 -6.25
C VAL A 99 11.06 7.49 -6.18
N SER A 100 11.41 8.66 -5.65
CA SER A 100 12.81 9.03 -5.43
C SER A 100 13.09 9.00 -3.93
N PHE A 101 14.14 8.30 -3.50
CA PHE A 101 14.56 8.31 -2.09
C PHE A 101 15.75 9.26 -1.90
N SER A 102 15.73 10.06 -0.83
CA SER A 102 16.90 10.83 -0.39
C SER A 102 17.70 10.04 0.65
N SER A 103 18.88 10.57 1.01
CA SER A 103 19.71 10.02 2.08
C SER A 103 18.89 9.86 3.37
N GLY A 104 18.80 8.62 3.87
CA GLY A 104 18.00 8.28 5.06
C GLY A 104 16.65 7.62 4.76
N ASP A 105 16.44 7.11 3.54
CA ASP A 105 15.25 6.34 3.14
C ASP A 105 13.92 7.11 3.24
N ILE A 106 14.00 8.44 3.10
CA ILE A 106 12.85 9.34 3.08
C ILE A 106 12.44 9.57 1.63
N VAL A 107 11.14 9.53 1.35
CA VAL A 107 10.65 9.86 0.01
C VAL A 107 10.91 11.33 -0.25
N SER A 108 11.51 11.62 -1.39
CA SER A 108 11.95 12.95 -1.80
C SER A 108 11.20 13.39 -3.05
N GLU A 109 11.18 14.71 -3.27
CA GLU A 109 10.56 15.29 -4.45
C GLU A 109 11.22 14.78 -5.74
N THR A 110 10.40 14.60 -6.78
CA THR A 110 10.87 14.16 -8.09
C THR A 110 12.05 15.01 -8.58
N GLY A 111 13.17 14.35 -8.90
CA GLY A 111 14.39 15.00 -9.40
C GLY A 111 15.45 15.33 -8.34
N LYS A 112 15.19 15.05 -7.05
CA LYS A 112 16.15 15.27 -5.95
C LYS A 112 16.89 14.01 -5.47
N GLY A 113 16.69 12.87 -6.15
CA GLY A 113 17.32 11.59 -5.80
C GLY A 113 17.27 10.60 -6.95
N GLU A 114 17.85 9.41 -6.73
CA GLU A 114 17.72 8.31 -7.68
C GLU A 114 16.28 7.79 -7.68
N ARG A 115 15.69 7.71 -8.87
CA ARG A 115 14.30 7.30 -9.04
C ARG A 115 14.26 5.79 -9.16
N GLU A 116 13.56 5.15 -8.24
CA GLU A 116 13.36 3.71 -8.23
C GLU A 116 11.94 3.36 -8.65
N GLN A 117 11.81 2.42 -9.57
CA GLN A 117 10.52 1.91 -10.03
C GLN A 117 10.17 0.57 -9.39
N PHE A 118 8.93 0.47 -8.94
CA PHE A 118 8.35 -0.76 -8.41
C PHE A 118 7.08 -1.15 -9.17
N THR A 119 6.91 -2.45 -9.36
CA THR A 119 5.75 -3.01 -10.06
C THR A 119 5.05 -4.06 -9.22
N TRP A 120 3.80 -3.78 -8.86
CA TRP A 120 2.89 -4.79 -8.32
C TRP A 120 2.41 -5.70 -9.44
N LYS A 121 2.64 -7.01 -9.33
CA LYS A 121 2.13 -8.04 -10.23
C LYS A 121 1.20 -9.00 -9.52
N ARG A 122 0.19 -9.50 -10.24
CA ARG A 122 -0.58 -10.67 -9.78
C ARG A 122 0.34 -11.88 -9.69
N THR A 123 0.15 -12.69 -8.64
CA THR A 123 0.89 -13.94 -8.48
C THR A 123 -0.04 -15.12 -8.19
N HIS A 124 0.31 -16.27 -8.75
CA HIS A 124 -0.36 -17.56 -8.56
C HIS A 124 0.53 -18.60 -7.87
N HIS A 125 1.79 -18.25 -7.58
CA HIS A 125 2.81 -19.20 -7.10
C HIS A 125 3.62 -18.69 -5.91
N VAL A 126 3.42 -17.43 -5.52
CA VAL A 126 4.18 -16.78 -4.43
C VAL A 126 3.20 -16.33 -3.37
N SER A 127 3.46 -16.71 -2.13
CA SER A 127 2.68 -16.36 -0.95
C SER A 127 3.59 -16.07 0.23
N VAL A 128 3.04 -15.44 1.26
CA VAL A 128 3.67 -15.36 2.56
C VAL A 128 3.83 -16.80 3.11
N PRO A 129 5.03 -17.23 3.54
CA PRO A 129 5.24 -18.56 4.10
C PRO A 129 4.30 -18.86 5.27
N GLY A 130 3.77 -20.08 5.33
CA GLY A 130 2.88 -20.53 6.41
C GLY A 130 1.45 -19.94 6.41
N LYS A 131 1.12 -19.02 5.48
CA LYS A 131 -0.24 -18.46 5.37
C LYS A 131 -1.04 -19.19 4.28
N LYS A 132 -2.36 -19.29 4.46
CA LYS A 132 -3.25 -19.96 3.51
C LYS A 132 -3.21 -19.24 2.16
N PHE A 133 -2.94 -19.99 1.10
CA PHE A 133 -2.80 -19.47 -0.24
C PHE A 133 -3.88 -20.01 -1.18
N HIS A 134 -4.64 -19.10 -1.78
CA HIS A 134 -5.65 -19.44 -2.78
C HIS A 134 -5.19 -18.99 -4.16
N ALA A 135 -4.57 -19.89 -4.92
CA ALA A 135 -3.99 -19.57 -6.24
C ALA A 135 -5.02 -18.95 -7.21
N ALA A 136 -6.29 -19.35 -7.14
CA ALA A 136 -7.33 -18.83 -8.04
C ALA A 136 -7.69 -17.35 -7.79
N THR A 137 -7.37 -16.79 -6.61
CA THR A 137 -7.78 -15.42 -6.30
C THR A 137 -7.13 -14.39 -7.22
N LYS A 138 -7.88 -13.34 -7.55
CA LYS A 138 -7.39 -12.19 -8.30
C LYS A 138 -6.66 -11.18 -7.41
N ARG A 139 -6.49 -11.45 -6.10
CA ARG A 139 -6.01 -10.48 -5.11
C ARG A 139 -4.57 -10.72 -4.62
N ASN A 140 -4.00 -11.89 -4.82
CA ASN A 140 -2.60 -12.14 -4.46
C ASN A 140 -1.66 -11.29 -5.32
N ARG A 141 -0.69 -10.63 -4.70
CA ARG A 141 0.23 -9.72 -5.35
C ARG A 141 1.66 -9.94 -4.89
N LYS A 142 2.62 -9.64 -5.76
CA LYS A 142 4.02 -9.47 -5.42
C LYS A 142 4.48 -8.11 -5.94
N LEU A 143 5.30 -7.42 -5.18
CA LEU A 143 5.98 -6.21 -5.60
C LEU A 143 7.38 -6.60 -6.06
N ILE A 144 7.75 -6.14 -7.25
CA ILE A 144 9.11 -6.30 -7.76
C ILE A 144 9.77 -4.93 -7.95
N ASP A 145 11.09 -4.89 -7.79
CA ASP A 145 11.91 -3.74 -8.17
C ASP A 145 12.30 -3.81 -9.67
N GLU A 146 13.15 -2.88 -10.11
CA GLU A 146 13.66 -2.80 -11.47
C GLU A 146 14.48 -4.01 -11.90
N ARG A 147 15.17 -4.65 -10.95
CA ARG A 147 15.94 -5.89 -11.16
C ARG A 147 15.05 -7.12 -11.27
N GLY A 148 13.76 -6.98 -10.96
CA GLY A 148 12.80 -8.08 -10.94
C GLY A 148 12.79 -8.87 -9.63
N GLU A 149 13.48 -8.39 -8.60
CA GLU A 149 13.56 -9.02 -7.29
C GLU A 149 12.26 -8.80 -6.52
N VAL A 150 11.81 -9.81 -5.77
CA VAL A 150 10.55 -9.73 -5.01
C VAL A 150 10.80 -9.02 -3.68
N VAL A 151 10.47 -7.73 -3.65
CA VAL A 151 10.67 -6.87 -2.48
C VAL A 151 9.50 -6.90 -1.49
N ALA A 152 8.29 -7.27 -1.93
CA ALA A 152 7.14 -7.50 -1.05
C ALA A 152 6.15 -8.53 -1.62
N ILE A 153 5.40 -9.19 -0.74
CA ILE A 153 4.39 -10.19 -1.08
C ILE A 153 3.10 -9.89 -0.31
N PHE A 154 1.98 -9.87 -1.01
CA PHE A 154 0.66 -9.80 -0.40
C PHE A 154 -0.16 -11.04 -0.72
N THR A 155 -0.60 -11.72 0.33
CA THR A 155 -1.45 -12.92 0.26
C THR A 155 -2.83 -12.58 0.80
N HIS A 156 -3.84 -12.66 -0.06
CA HIS A 156 -5.21 -12.38 0.32
C HIS A 156 -5.76 -13.50 1.21
N ASP A 157 -6.41 -13.12 2.30
CA ASP A 157 -7.13 -14.02 3.20
C ASP A 157 -8.64 -13.92 2.93
N MET A 158 -9.33 -15.06 2.89
CA MET A 158 -10.79 -15.10 2.70
C MET A 158 -11.56 -15.01 4.02
N LYS A 159 -10.87 -15.01 5.17
CA LYS A 159 -11.49 -14.85 6.48
C LYS A 159 -12.19 -13.48 6.58
N VAL A 160 -13.45 -13.49 7.01
CA VAL A 160 -14.21 -12.26 7.26
C VAL A 160 -13.47 -11.39 8.28
N GLY A 161 -13.37 -10.09 7.99
CA GLY A 161 -12.66 -9.14 8.83
C GLY A 161 -11.15 -9.04 8.55
N VAL A 162 -10.58 -9.92 7.72
CA VAL A 162 -9.17 -9.92 7.36
C VAL A 162 -9.04 -9.66 5.86
N GLU A 163 -8.18 -8.73 5.47
CA GLU A 163 -7.90 -8.45 4.07
C GLU A 163 -6.77 -9.35 3.53
N GLY A 164 -5.75 -9.62 4.36
CA GLY A 164 -4.65 -10.49 3.98
C GLY A 164 -3.40 -10.29 4.83
N TRP A 165 -2.30 -10.88 4.35
CA TRP A 165 -0.98 -10.81 4.95
C TRP A 165 -0.02 -10.12 4.00
N LEU A 166 0.74 -9.14 4.50
CA LEU A 166 1.75 -8.40 3.76
C LEU A 166 3.12 -8.70 4.35
N GLN A 167 4.03 -9.20 3.53
CA GLN A 167 5.44 -9.38 3.88
C GLN A 167 6.29 -8.42 3.06
N ILE A 168 7.19 -7.71 3.73
CA ILE A 168 8.18 -6.82 3.11
C ILE A 168 9.55 -7.46 3.30
N ASN A 169 10.25 -7.76 2.19
CA ASN A 169 11.47 -8.57 2.19
C ASN A 169 12.76 -7.75 2.27
N VAL A 170 12.67 -6.46 1.98
CA VAL A 170 13.79 -5.53 2.01
C VAL A 170 13.65 -4.56 3.17
N ASP A 171 14.76 -4.04 3.66
CA ASP A 171 14.79 -2.98 4.67
C ASP A 171 15.27 -1.69 4.00
N ARG A 172 14.34 -0.77 3.76
CA ARG A 172 14.55 0.50 3.04
C ARG A 172 13.84 1.64 3.76
N GLY A 173 13.86 1.58 5.09
CA GLY A 173 13.23 2.56 5.96
C GLY A 173 11.69 2.55 5.95
N ARG A 174 11.14 3.50 6.72
CA ARG A 174 9.71 3.60 7.01
C ARG A 174 8.90 4.07 5.81
N ASP A 175 9.41 5.00 5.01
CA ASP A 175 8.64 5.59 3.92
C ASP A 175 8.39 4.55 2.81
N PHE A 176 9.35 3.65 2.58
CA PHE A 176 9.16 2.49 1.74
C PHE A 176 8.07 1.56 2.28
N ASP A 177 8.06 1.28 3.59
CA ASP A 177 7.02 0.42 4.19
C ASP A 177 5.62 0.97 4.00
N VAL A 178 5.42 2.26 4.32
CA VAL A 178 4.11 2.89 4.16
C VAL A 178 3.72 3.01 2.69
N LEU A 179 4.67 3.20 1.78
CA LEU A 179 4.46 3.11 0.33
C LEU A 179 3.92 1.73 -0.08
N VAL A 180 4.57 0.66 0.38
CA VAL A 180 4.15 -0.72 0.08
C VAL A 180 2.74 -0.97 0.64
N MET A 181 2.49 -0.56 1.89
CA MET A 181 1.21 -0.71 2.57
C MET A 181 0.07 0.06 1.86
N ILE A 182 0.27 1.33 1.53
CA ILE A 182 -0.80 2.14 0.90
C ILE A 182 -1.08 1.68 -0.53
N THR A 183 -0.06 1.28 -1.29
CA THR A 183 -0.23 0.85 -2.68
C THR A 183 -0.91 -0.51 -2.79
N VAL A 184 -0.63 -1.46 -1.88
CA VAL A 184 -1.35 -2.73 -1.85
C VAL A 184 -2.82 -2.54 -1.45
N LEU A 185 -3.11 -1.68 -0.47
CA LEU A 185 -4.47 -1.33 -0.08
C LEU A 185 -5.22 -0.63 -1.22
N ALA A 186 -4.54 0.25 -1.96
CA ALA A 186 -5.11 0.90 -3.13
C ALA A 186 -5.51 -0.10 -4.22
N ILE A 187 -4.70 -1.13 -4.46
CA ILE A 187 -5.07 -2.24 -5.36
C ILE A 187 -6.31 -2.97 -4.83
N CYS A 188 -6.33 -3.32 -3.55
CA CYS A 188 -7.44 -4.04 -2.94
C CYS A 188 -8.75 -3.26 -3.05
N GLU A 189 -8.73 -1.96 -2.72
CA GLU A 189 -9.87 -1.06 -2.86
C GLU A 189 -10.33 -0.89 -4.31
N LYS A 190 -9.41 -0.69 -5.26
CA LYS A 190 -9.78 -0.62 -6.69
C LYS A 190 -10.45 -1.90 -7.18
N ILE A 191 -10.03 -3.07 -6.72
CA ILE A 191 -10.67 -4.35 -7.08
C ILE A 191 -12.06 -4.47 -6.46
N ARG A 192 -12.26 -3.92 -5.25
CA ARG A 192 -13.54 -4.00 -4.53
C ARG A 192 -14.59 -3.00 -5.04
N ARG A 193 -14.15 -1.84 -5.54
CA ARG A 193 -15.01 -0.78 -6.08
C ARG A 193 -15.38 -1.00 -7.56
N GLN A 194 -14.84 -2.05 -8.20
CA GLN A 194 -15.17 -2.49 -9.55
C GLN A 194 -16.27 -3.54 -9.50
#